data_AF-A0A0S7XZV0-F1
#
_entry.id   AF-A0A0S7XZV0-F1
#
_cell.length_a   1.000
_cell.length_b   1.000
_cell.length_c   1.000
_cell.angle_alpha   90.00
_cell.angle_beta   90.00
_cell.angle_gamma   90.00
#
_symmetry.space_group_name_H-M   'P 1'
#
loop_
_entity.id
_entity.type
_entity.pdbx_description
1 polymer ?
#
loop_
_entity_poly.entity_id
_entity_poly.type
_entity_poly.pdbx_seq_one_letter_code
_entity_poly.pdbx_strand_id
1 'polypeptide(L)'
;MLNITGIKKKLNQLLFSRSDQQAFLEDISNLIKDGVPAPQAIATVHELATGPVKEAAKDILEKISEGQLVSDGLAEWFPPAIVEIIRSGEQGGVLTQAMTAAIKFLTQRSNAISSLLGSIAYPATVFIIGLIVAVFLKHSVFTNFAAIKPINTWPLNGQLLITLATFIETWWWLIIITIVASGIFIRQILINLTGRIRNVIDTLPPFSLYRDYASARFMETLGLMLTNNITFKHALTILQRNATRYLAWHIYLMQFRLSSGHENIADVLDTGVIKQADMLRLRVMAKGKGFTQALLHLGAQSLTRNTRNIIKSGKIIGALVLAVDASFLAFMIFSVYGVGSYVGSF
;
A
#
# COMPACT_ATOMS: atom_id res chain seq x y z
N MET A 1 -40.72 7.45 -0.02
CA MET A 1 -39.84 8.54 -0.49
C MET A 1 -38.39 8.11 -0.33
N LEU A 2 -37.60 8.07 -1.41
CA LEU A 2 -36.16 7.85 -1.33
C LEU A 2 -35.55 8.96 -0.44
N ASN A 3 -34.65 8.61 0.48
CA ASN A 3 -33.95 9.58 1.32
C ASN A 3 -32.89 10.34 0.48
N ILE A 4 -33.36 11.29 -0.34
CA ILE A 4 -32.53 12.06 -1.29
C ILE A 4 -31.40 12.80 -0.55
N THR A 5 -31.67 13.30 0.66
CA THR A 5 -30.69 13.99 1.51
C THR A 5 -29.56 13.05 1.95
N GLY A 6 -29.89 11.84 2.42
CA GLY A 6 -28.89 10.84 2.81
C GLY A 6 -28.05 10.35 1.63
N ILE A 7 -28.64 10.20 0.44
CA ILE A 7 -27.91 9.81 -0.78
C ILE A 7 -26.93 10.91 -1.19
N LYS A 8 -27.37 12.18 -1.18
CA LYS A 8 -26.52 13.33 -1.52
C LYS A 8 -25.33 13.45 -0.55
N LYS A 9 -25.55 13.29 0.76
CA LYS A 9 -24.49 13.31 1.76
C LYS A 9 -23.46 12.19 1.52
N LYS A 10 -23.93 10.96 1.30
CA LYS A 10 -23.04 9.81 1.04
C LYS A 10 -22.25 9.98 -0.26
N LEU A 11 -22.85 10.60 -1.28
CA LEU A 11 -22.15 10.96 -2.51
C LEU A 11 -21.05 12.01 -2.26
N ASN A 12 -21.35 13.06 -1.50
CA ASN A 12 -20.35 14.07 -1.13
C ASN A 12 -19.20 13.47 -0.32
N GLN A 13 -19.48 12.56 0.62
CA GLN A 13 -18.44 11.84 1.37
C GLN A 13 -17.51 11.02 0.44
N LEU A 14 -18.06 10.41 -0.61
CA LEU A 14 -17.28 9.67 -1.61
C LEU A 14 -16.46 10.59 -2.53
N LEU A 15 -17.00 11.77 -2.85
CA LEU A 15 -16.36 12.77 -3.69
C LEU A 15 -15.33 13.62 -2.93
N PHE A 16 -15.38 13.65 -1.60
CA PHE A 16 -14.40 14.35 -0.77
C PHE A 16 -13.06 13.61 -0.81
N SER A 17 -12.21 14.00 -1.75
CA SER A 17 -10.99 13.29 -2.06
C SER A 17 -9.95 13.47 -0.96
N ARG A 18 -8.91 12.62 -0.93
CA ARG A 18 -7.77 12.83 -0.03
C ARG A 18 -7.05 14.15 -0.25
N SER A 19 -7.06 14.67 -1.48
CA SER A 19 -6.49 15.98 -1.79
C SER A 19 -7.32 17.09 -1.14
N ASP A 20 -8.65 16.97 -1.22
CA ASP A 20 -9.57 17.91 -0.59
C ASP A 20 -9.47 17.85 0.94
N GLN A 21 -9.36 16.65 1.52
CA GLN A 21 -9.10 16.46 2.96
C GLN A 21 -7.81 17.13 3.40
N GLN A 22 -6.74 17.02 2.60
CA GLN A 22 -5.47 17.64 2.90
C GLN A 22 -5.57 19.17 2.85
N ALA A 23 -6.12 19.73 1.76
CA ALA A 23 -6.32 21.18 1.61
C ALA A 23 -7.19 21.75 2.73
N PHE A 24 -8.29 21.08 3.07
CA PHE A 24 -9.18 21.46 4.16
C PHE A 24 -8.44 21.55 5.51
N LEU A 25 -7.62 20.55 5.84
CA LEU A 25 -6.83 20.58 7.08
C LEU A 25 -5.70 21.62 7.04
N GLU A 26 -5.09 21.87 5.87
CA GLU A 26 -4.08 22.92 5.70
C GLU A 26 -4.67 24.31 5.95
N ASP A 27 -5.82 24.62 5.35
CA ASP A 27 -6.52 25.89 5.51
C ASP A 27 -6.87 26.16 6.98
N ILE A 28 -7.49 25.18 7.65
CA ILE A 28 -7.85 25.31 9.07
C ILE A 28 -6.59 25.38 9.94
N SER A 29 -5.58 24.56 9.68
CA SER A 29 -4.35 24.56 10.46
C SER A 29 -3.60 25.89 10.38
N ASN A 30 -3.63 26.56 9.22
CA ASN A 30 -3.00 27.85 9.04
C ASN A 30 -3.74 28.94 9.82
N LEU A 31 -5.08 28.99 9.71
CA LEU A 31 -5.89 29.94 10.47
C LEU A 31 -5.75 29.74 11.99
N ILE A 32 -5.72 28.50 12.47
CA ILE A 32 -5.52 28.21 13.90
C ILE A 32 -4.12 28.64 14.36
N LYS A 33 -3.07 28.49 13.52
CA LYS A 33 -1.72 29.00 13.84
C LYS A 33 -1.70 30.51 13.99
N ASP A 34 -2.52 31.21 13.22
CA ASP A 34 -2.67 32.66 13.27
C ASP A 34 -3.56 33.13 14.43
N GLY A 35 -4.00 32.22 15.30
CA GLY A 35 -4.78 32.52 16.50
C GLY A 35 -6.30 32.53 16.27
N VAL A 36 -6.78 32.16 15.09
CA VAL A 36 -8.21 32.06 14.80
C VAL A 36 -8.80 30.83 15.51
N PRO A 37 -9.90 30.98 16.28
CA PRO A 37 -10.56 29.83 16.90
C PRO A 37 -11.05 28.81 15.85
N ALA A 38 -10.96 27.52 16.17
CA ALA A 38 -11.30 26.43 15.24
C ALA A 38 -12.70 26.55 14.59
N PRO A 39 -13.79 26.90 15.31
CA PRO A 39 -15.10 27.08 14.69
C PRO A 39 -15.10 28.18 13.62
N GLN A 40 -14.39 29.28 13.87
CA GLN A 40 -14.29 30.40 12.95
C GLN A 40 -13.43 30.05 11.72
N ALA A 41 -12.33 29.32 11.93
CA ALA A 41 -11.51 28.80 10.83
C ALA A 41 -12.32 27.88 9.90
N ILE A 42 -13.12 26.97 10.46
CA ILE A 42 -13.99 26.07 9.69
C ILE A 42 -15.10 26.84 8.95
N ALA A 43 -15.66 27.88 9.59
CA ALA A 43 -16.65 28.75 8.94
C ALA A 43 -16.06 29.49 7.74
N THR A 44 -14.83 30.00 7.83
CA THR A 44 -14.13 30.61 6.69
C THR A 44 -13.95 29.61 5.54
N VAL A 45 -13.55 28.37 5.85
CA VAL A 45 -13.44 27.32 4.81
C VAL A 45 -14.81 27.01 4.21
N HIS A 46 -15.88 26.94 5.00
CA HIS A 46 -17.24 26.74 4.51
C HIS A 46 -17.70 27.84 3.53
N GLU A 47 -17.37 29.11 3.81
CA GLU A 47 -17.73 30.24 2.95
C GLU A 47 -17.02 30.20 1.60
N LEU A 48 -15.72 29.85 1.60
CA LEU A 48 -14.89 29.81 0.40
C LEU A 48 -15.08 28.53 -0.43
N ALA A 49 -15.47 27.43 0.23
CA ALA A 49 -15.57 26.13 -0.41
C ALA A 49 -16.81 25.97 -1.30
N THR A 50 -16.74 24.99 -2.20
CA THR A 50 -17.86 24.49 -3.00
C THR A 50 -17.89 22.96 -2.96
N GLY A 51 -19.00 22.36 -3.43
CA GLY A 51 -19.12 20.91 -3.57
C GLY A 51 -18.93 20.15 -2.25
N PRO A 52 -18.20 19.01 -2.26
CA PRO A 52 -18.00 18.16 -1.08
C PRO A 52 -17.34 18.85 0.11
N VAL A 53 -16.39 19.75 -0.15
CA VAL A 53 -15.65 20.48 0.89
C VAL A 53 -16.58 21.39 1.69
N LYS A 54 -17.50 22.07 0.99
CA LYS A 54 -18.51 22.92 1.63
C LYS A 54 -19.44 22.11 2.52
N GLU A 55 -19.93 20.97 2.03
CA GLU A 55 -20.80 20.09 2.82
C GLU A 55 -20.07 19.55 4.06
N ALA A 56 -18.79 19.14 3.91
CA ALA A 56 -17.96 18.71 5.02
C ALA A 56 -17.81 19.81 6.07
N ALA A 57 -17.43 21.02 5.64
CA ALA A 57 -17.26 22.17 6.53
C ALA A 57 -18.55 22.48 7.31
N LYS A 58 -19.70 22.43 6.62
CA LYS A 58 -21.01 22.66 7.22
C LYS A 58 -21.33 21.62 8.31
N ASP A 59 -21.23 20.33 7.98
CA ASP A 59 -21.53 19.23 8.91
C ASP A 59 -20.61 19.28 10.14
N ILE A 60 -19.31 19.56 9.92
CA ILE A 60 -18.33 19.70 11.01
C ILE A 60 -18.69 20.90 11.90
N LEU A 61 -19.06 22.04 11.31
CA LEU A 61 -19.43 23.24 12.04
C LEU A 61 -20.71 23.05 12.88
N GLU A 62 -21.70 22.33 12.34
CA GLU A 62 -22.92 21.96 13.07
C GLU A 62 -22.57 21.15 14.32
N LYS A 63 -21.71 20.13 14.20
CA LYS A 63 -21.27 19.29 15.33
C LYS A 63 -20.52 20.08 16.39
N ILE A 64 -19.62 20.98 15.98
CA ILE A 64 -18.88 21.83 16.91
C ILE A 64 -19.81 22.84 17.60
N SER A 65 -20.82 23.36 16.88
CA SER A 65 -21.84 24.26 17.44
C SER A 65 -22.74 23.56 18.47
N GLU A 66 -22.91 22.24 18.36
CA GLU A 66 -23.56 21.38 19.36
C GLU A 66 -22.67 21.13 20.60
N GLY A 67 -21.45 21.68 20.65
CA GLY A 67 -20.50 21.52 21.75
C GLY A 67 -19.62 20.27 21.64
N GLN A 68 -19.62 19.58 20.49
CA GLN A 68 -18.74 18.45 20.27
C GLN A 68 -17.30 18.90 19.97
N LEU A 69 -16.37 17.97 20.13
CA LEU A 69 -14.97 18.17 19.76
C LEU A 69 -14.82 18.34 18.24
N VAL A 70 -13.79 19.06 17.80
CA VAL A 70 -13.41 19.20 16.39
C VAL A 70 -13.21 17.81 15.78
N SER A 71 -12.54 16.92 16.51
CA SER A 71 -12.32 15.54 16.08
C SER A 71 -13.60 14.75 15.84
N ASP A 72 -14.66 14.98 16.61
CA ASP A 72 -15.94 14.29 16.44
C ASP A 72 -16.65 14.75 15.16
N GLY A 73 -16.60 16.06 14.85
CA GLY A 73 -17.11 16.58 13.58
C GLY A 73 -16.41 15.98 12.36
N LEU A 74 -15.10 15.70 12.46
CA LEU A 74 -14.32 15.12 11.36
C LEU A 74 -14.63 13.63 11.10
N ALA A 75 -15.26 12.93 12.04
CA ALA A 75 -15.39 11.47 12.03
C ALA A 75 -16.08 10.90 10.79
N GLU A 76 -17.05 11.63 10.23
CA GLU A 76 -17.82 11.19 9.05
C GLU A 76 -17.13 11.51 7.71
N TRP A 77 -16.13 12.40 7.73
CA TRP A 77 -15.52 12.95 6.52
C TRP A 77 -14.06 12.53 6.34
N PHE A 78 -13.40 12.12 7.42
CA PHE A 78 -11.98 11.78 7.43
C PHE A 78 -11.73 10.31 7.76
N PRO A 79 -10.61 9.73 7.27
CA PRO A 79 -10.20 8.40 7.69
C PRO A 79 -10.03 8.32 9.22
N PRO A 80 -10.39 7.20 9.88
CA PRO A 80 -10.30 7.06 11.33
C PRO A 80 -8.93 7.41 11.92
N ALA A 81 -7.85 7.16 11.17
CA ALA A 81 -6.50 7.51 11.58
C ALA A 81 -6.28 9.01 11.75
N ILE A 82 -6.87 9.83 10.88
CA ILE A 82 -6.78 11.29 10.92
C ILE A 82 -7.56 11.83 12.10
N VAL A 83 -8.79 11.33 12.26
CA VAL A 83 -9.70 11.69 13.37
C VAL A 83 -9.02 11.45 14.71
N GLU A 84 -8.38 10.29 14.88
CA GLU A 84 -7.72 9.93 16.13
C GLU A 84 -6.46 10.78 16.41
N ILE A 85 -5.68 11.11 15.38
CA ILE A 85 -4.55 12.04 15.52
C ILE A 85 -5.04 13.39 16.06
N ILE A 86 -6.11 13.93 15.47
CA ILE A 86 -6.66 15.24 15.84
C ILE A 86 -7.28 15.19 17.23
N ARG A 87 -8.07 14.16 17.55
CA ARG A 87 -8.66 13.95 18.88
C ARG A 87 -7.62 13.95 19.99
N SER A 88 -6.52 13.27 19.72
CA SER A 88 -5.40 13.15 20.65
C SER A 88 -4.72 14.50 20.90
N GLY A 89 -4.52 15.29 19.84
CA GLY A 89 -4.00 16.65 19.97
C GLY A 89 -4.96 17.58 20.69
N GLU A 90 -6.25 17.45 20.42
CA GLU A 90 -7.31 18.23 21.06
C GLU A 90 -7.36 17.97 22.57
N GLN A 91 -7.34 16.70 22.99
CA GLN A 91 -7.27 16.31 24.41
C GLN A 91 -5.95 16.72 25.08
N GLY A 92 -4.85 16.73 24.32
CA GLY A 92 -3.52 17.12 24.80
C GLY A 92 -3.24 18.62 24.73
N GLY A 93 -4.17 19.46 24.29
CA GLY A 93 -3.95 20.91 24.12
C GLY A 93 -2.95 21.28 23.02
N VAL A 94 -2.67 20.37 22.08
CA VAL A 94 -1.71 20.51 20.98
C VAL A 94 -2.38 20.28 19.62
N LEU A 95 -3.58 20.88 19.44
CA LEU A 95 -4.41 20.72 18.24
C LEU A 95 -3.67 21.12 16.96
N THR A 96 -2.94 22.23 16.97
CA THR A 96 -2.15 22.73 15.83
C THR A 96 -1.10 21.71 15.36
N GLN A 97 -0.41 21.09 16.31
CA GLN A 97 0.61 20.09 16.04
C GLN A 97 -0.02 18.79 15.52
N ALA A 98 -1.18 18.40 16.08
CA ALA A 98 -1.92 17.25 15.59
C ALA A 98 -2.48 17.45 14.17
N MET A 99 -2.98 18.63 13.83
CA MET A 99 -3.38 18.95 12.45
C MET A 99 -2.18 18.85 11.50
N THR A 100 -1.02 19.37 11.90
CA THR A 100 0.21 19.23 11.10
C THR A 100 0.61 17.75 10.91
N ALA A 101 0.47 16.92 11.94
CA ALA A 101 0.71 15.48 11.85
C ALA A 101 -0.31 14.78 10.93
N ALA A 102 -1.58 15.17 11.01
CA ALA A 102 -2.67 14.65 10.17
C ALA A 102 -2.46 14.99 8.68
N ILE A 103 -2.10 16.24 8.36
CA ILE A 103 -1.76 16.67 7.00
C ILE A 103 -0.62 15.80 6.45
N LYS A 104 0.48 15.67 7.19
CA LYS A 104 1.61 14.82 6.77
C LYS A 104 1.19 13.36 6.56
N PHE A 105 0.33 12.83 7.42
CA PHE A 105 -0.19 11.48 7.27
C PHE A 105 -1.00 11.30 5.97
N LEU A 106 -1.79 12.31 5.58
CA LEU A 106 -2.52 12.35 4.30
C LEU A 106 -1.58 12.45 3.10
N THR A 107 -0.55 13.30 3.18
CA THR A 107 0.39 13.57 2.08
C THR A 107 1.30 12.38 1.77
N GLN A 108 1.56 11.50 2.74
CA GLN A 108 2.47 10.36 2.55
C GLN A 108 1.85 9.30 1.60
N ARG A 109 2.00 9.52 0.28
CA ARG A 109 1.80 8.51 -0.77
C ARG A 109 2.98 7.54 -0.77
N SER A 110 2.69 6.25 -0.62
CA SER A 110 3.66 5.22 -1.01
C SER A 110 3.63 5.07 -2.53
N ASN A 111 4.58 5.70 -3.23
CA ASN A 111 4.82 5.46 -4.66
C ASN A 111 5.43 4.07 -4.93
N ALA A 112 5.57 3.23 -3.91
CA ALA A 112 6.17 1.90 -4.05
C ALA A 112 5.34 0.99 -4.97
N ILE A 113 4.01 1.09 -4.92
CA ILE A 113 3.11 0.28 -5.76
C ILE A 113 3.21 0.74 -7.23
N SER A 114 3.12 2.04 -7.50
CA SER A 114 3.24 2.56 -8.87
C SER A 114 4.61 2.27 -9.46
N SER A 115 5.68 2.38 -8.67
CA SER A 115 7.05 2.05 -9.10
C SER A 115 7.22 0.55 -9.38
N LEU A 116 6.62 -0.32 -8.57
CA LEU A 116 6.61 -1.76 -8.79
C LEU A 116 5.85 -2.12 -10.08
N LEU A 117 4.64 -1.59 -10.25
CA LEU A 117 3.83 -1.80 -11.45
C LEU A 117 4.57 -1.33 -12.70
N GLY A 118 5.19 -0.15 -12.66
CA GLY A 118 6.02 0.36 -13.76
C GLY A 118 7.17 -0.58 -14.12
N SER A 119 7.81 -1.22 -13.14
CA SER A 119 8.92 -2.16 -13.40
C SER A 119 8.51 -3.50 -14.02
N ILE A 120 7.27 -3.93 -13.81
CA ILE A 120 6.74 -5.23 -14.29
C ILE A 120 5.88 -5.05 -15.55
N ALA A 121 5.39 -3.83 -15.82
CA ALA A 121 4.50 -3.55 -16.94
C ALA A 121 5.07 -4.01 -18.29
N TYR A 122 6.32 -3.65 -18.60
CA TYR A 122 6.93 -4.01 -19.89
C TYR A 122 7.06 -5.53 -20.09
N PRO A 123 7.69 -6.30 -19.17
CA PRO A 123 7.71 -7.77 -19.28
C PRO A 123 6.32 -8.40 -19.37
N ALA A 124 5.35 -7.92 -18.58
CA ALA A 124 3.99 -8.43 -18.62
C ALA A 124 3.32 -8.19 -19.98
N THR A 125 3.52 -7.02 -20.59
CA THR A 125 2.98 -6.72 -21.93
C THR A 125 3.56 -7.65 -23.00
N VAL A 126 4.88 -7.88 -22.98
CA VAL A 126 5.55 -8.79 -23.92
C VAL A 126 5.02 -10.21 -23.78
N PHE A 127 4.90 -10.71 -22.55
CA PHE A 127 4.32 -12.04 -22.28
C PHE A 127 2.90 -12.17 -22.82
N ILE A 128 2.02 -11.19 -22.55
CA ILE A 128 0.63 -11.19 -23.03
C ILE A 128 0.58 -11.23 -24.57
N ILE A 129 1.41 -10.43 -25.24
CA ILE A 129 1.52 -10.46 -26.72
C ILE A 129 1.96 -11.84 -27.18
N GLY A 130 2.94 -12.47 -26.52
CA GLY A 130 3.36 -13.84 -26.82
C GLY A 130 2.22 -14.84 -26.73
N LEU A 131 1.40 -14.78 -25.69
CA LEU A 131 0.22 -15.65 -25.54
C LEU A 131 -0.80 -15.43 -26.68
N ILE A 132 -1.05 -14.17 -27.05
CA ILE A 132 -1.95 -13.83 -28.17
C ILE A 132 -1.40 -14.40 -29.48
N VAL A 133 -0.09 -14.26 -29.74
CA VAL A 133 0.57 -14.81 -30.92
C VAL A 133 0.45 -16.34 -30.96
N ALA A 134 0.60 -17.03 -29.83
CA ALA A 134 0.43 -18.49 -29.77
C ALA A 134 -1.01 -18.93 -30.17
N VAL A 135 -2.03 -18.24 -29.65
CA VAL A 135 -3.43 -18.48 -30.03
C VAL A 135 -3.69 -18.14 -31.50
N PHE A 136 -3.08 -17.07 -32.01
CA PHE A 136 -3.15 -16.70 -33.41
C PHE A 136 -2.52 -17.76 -34.34
N LEU A 137 -1.32 -18.25 -34.00
CA LEU A 137 -0.63 -19.30 -34.77
C LEU A 137 -1.44 -20.59 -34.84
N LYS A 138 -2.10 -20.97 -33.74
CA LYS A 138 -3.03 -22.11 -33.71
C LYS A 138 -4.12 -21.95 -34.78
N HIS A 139 -4.80 -20.80 -34.82
CA HIS A 139 -5.95 -20.57 -35.71
C HIS A 139 -5.59 -20.33 -37.17
N SER A 140 -4.46 -19.65 -37.42
CA SER A 140 -4.05 -19.25 -38.76
C SER A 140 -3.12 -20.27 -39.41
N VAL A 141 -1.91 -20.45 -38.86
CA VAL A 141 -0.86 -21.25 -39.50
C VAL A 141 -1.13 -22.75 -39.33
N PHE A 142 -1.39 -23.18 -38.10
CA PHE A 142 -1.51 -24.59 -37.79
C PHE A 142 -2.80 -25.24 -38.29
N THR A 143 -3.90 -24.50 -38.43
CA THR A 143 -5.10 -25.01 -39.12
C THR A 143 -4.78 -25.45 -40.55
N ASN A 144 -3.97 -24.69 -41.28
CA ASN A 144 -3.57 -25.04 -42.66
C ASN A 144 -2.70 -26.29 -42.70
N PHE A 145 -1.79 -26.45 -41.74
CA PHE A 145 -0.99 -27.68 -41.63
C PHE A 145 -1.83 -28.89 -41.24
N ALA A 146 -2.84 -28.70 -40.39
CA ALA A 146 -3.69 -29.78 -39.89
C ALA A 146 -4.61 -30.34 -41.00
N ALA A 147 -4.92 -29.51 -42.00
CA ALA A 147 -5.63 -29.94 -43.20
C ALA A 147 -4.81 -30.90 -44.09
N ILE A 148 -3.47 -30.89 -43.98
CA ILE A 148 -2.56 -31.73 -44.78
C ILE A 148 -2.21 -33.02 -44.01
N LYS A 149 -1.71 -32.90 -42.77
CA LYS A 149 -1.38 -34.04 -41.92
C LYS A 149 -2.04 -33.87 -40.54
N PRO A 150 -2.65 -34.94 -39.97
CA PRO A 150 -3.34 -34.84 -38.69
C PRO A 150 -2.38 -34.52 -37.54
N ILE A 151 -2.85 -33.74 -36.55
CA ILE A 151 -2.03 -33.14 -35.47
C ILE A 151 -1.25 -34.20 -34.66
N ASN A 152 -1.82 -35.39 -34.47
CA ASN A 152 -1.20 -36.49 -33.72
C ASN A 152 0.09 -37.05 -34.36
N THR A 153 0.30 -36.81 -35.66
CA THR A 153 1.51 -37.22 -36.38
C THR A 153 2.63 -36.19 -36.32
N TRP A 154 2.34 -34.99 -35.82
CA TRP A 154 3.29 -33.90 -35.82
C TRP A 154 4.41 -34.11 -34.80
N PRO A 155 5.56 -33.44 -34.97
CA PRO A 155 6.58 -33.35 -33.93
C PRO A 155 6.04 -32.85 -32.58
N LEU A 156 6.61 -33.36 -31.48
CA LEU A 156 6.12 -33.13 -30.11
C LEU A 156 6.01 -31.64 -29.75
N ASN A 157 6.96 -30.82 -30.18
CA ASN A 157 6.96 -29.37 -29.97
C ASN A 157 5.73 -28.69 -30.60
N GLY A 158 5.35 -29.09 -31.81
CA GLY A 158 4.14 -28.59 -32.48
C GLY A 158 2.85 -28.97 -31.74
N GLN A 159 2.76 -30.22 -31.29
CA GLN A 159 1.61 -30.70 -30.50
C GLN A 159 1.49 -29.94 -29.17
N LEU A 160 2.60 -29.83 -28.42
CA LEU A 160 2.65 -29.09 -27.16
C LEU A 160 2.24 -27.63 -27.31
N LEU A 161 2.68 -26.95 -28.39
CA LEU A 161 2.30 -25.56 -28.63
C LEU A 161 0.79 -25.40 -28.84
N ILE A 162 0.15 -26.28 -29.62
CA ILE A 162 -1.32 -26.25 -29.78
C ILE A 162 -2.04 -26.54 -28.47
N THR A 163 -1.55 -27.51 -27.69
CA THR A 163 -2.14 -27.83 -26.38
C THR A 163 -2.05 -26.64 -25.45
N LEU A 164 -0.90 -25.98 -25.36
CA LEU A 164 -0.72 -24.76 -24.56
C LEU A 164 -1.62 -23.63 -25.05
N ALA A 165 -1.67 -23.37 -26.36
CA ALA A 165 -2.53 -22.34 -26.94
C ALA A 165 -4.01 -22.59 -26.63
N THR A 166 -4.47 -23.85 -26.74
CA THR A 166 -5.85 -24.24 -26.42
C THR A 166 -6.14 -24.11 -24.93
N PHE A 167 -5.17 -24.44 -24.07
CA PHE A 167 -5.30 -24.23 -22.63
C PHE A 167 -5.45 -22.75 -22.29
N ILE A 168 -4.60 -21.89 -22.86
CA ILE A 168 -4.67 -20.43 -22.66
C ILE A 168 -6.01 -19.89 -23.14
N GLU A 169 -6.44 -20.26 -24.34
CA GLU A 169 -7.70 -19.81 -24.93
C GLU A 169 -8.93 -20.23 -24.12
N THR A 170 -8.91 -21.43 -23.54
CA THR A 170 -10.06 -21.97 -22.78
C THR A 170 -10.08 -21.47 -21.33
N TRP A 171 -8.90 -21.36 -20.70
CA TRP A 171 -8.76 -21.17 -19.26
C TRP A 171 -8.17 -19.81 -18.86
N TRP A 172 -8.10 -18.81 -19.76
CA TRP A 172 -7.58 -17.47 -19.45
C TRP A 172 -8.27 -16.83 -18.23
N TRP A 173 -9.58 -17.03 -18.08
CA TRP A 173 -10.35 -16.49 -16.97
C TRP A 173 -9.94 -17.13 -15.63
N LEU A 174 -9.66 -18.45 -15.61
CA LEU A 174 -9.12 -19.10 -14.42
C LEU A 174 -7.74 -18.57 -14.08
N ILE A 175 -6.87 -18.35 -15.07
CA ILE A 175 -5.54 -17.77 -14.84
C ILE A 175 -5.68 -16.42 -14.12
N ILE A 176 -6.56 -15.54 -14.60
CA ILE A 176 -6.83 -14.24 -13.95
C ILE A 176 -7.37 -14.43 -12.53
N ILE A 177 -8.37 -15.30 -12.34
CA ILE A 177 -8.95 -15.58 -11.01
C ILE A 177 -7.88 -16.10 -10.06
N THR A 178 -7.03 -17.04 -10.49
CA THR A 178 -5.96 -17.61 -9.67
C THR A 178 -4.91 -16.55 -9.30
N ILE A 179 -4.53 -15.67 -10.23
CA ILE A 179 -3.60 -14.55 -9.95
C ILE A 179 -4.21 -13.61 -8.90
N VAL A 180 -5.45 -13.20 -9.09
CA VAL A 180 -6.15 -12.28 -8.18
C VAL A 180 -6.36 -12.92 -6.81
N ALA A 181 -6.81 -14.17 -6.76
CA ALA A 181 -7.01 -14.93 -5.53
C ALA A 181 -5.69 -15.13 -4.77
N SER A 182 -4.60 -15.45 -5.48
CA SER A 182 -3.27 -15.58 -4.89
C SER A 182 -2.79 -14.25 -4.31
N GLY A 183 -3.00 -13.14 -5.02
CA GLY A 183 -2.68 -11.80 -4.52
C GLY A 183 -3.44 -11.43 -3.24
N ILE A 184 -4.75 -11.71 -3.20
CA ILE A 184 -5.58 -11.51 -2.01
C ILE A 184 -5.10 -12.41 -0.87
N PHE A 185 -4.83 -13.69 -1.14
CA PHE A 185 -4.37 -14.66 -0.15
C PHE A 185 -3.03 -14.25 0.47
N ILE A 186 -2.05 -13.88 -0.36
CA ILE A 186 -0.75 -13.35 0.09
C ILE A 186 -0.97 -12.11 0.96
N ARG A 187 -1.78 -11.14 0.50
CA ARG A 187 -2.10 -9.94 1.28
C ARG A 187 -2.71 -10.29 2.64
N GLN A 188 -3.68 -11.20 2.68
CA GLN A 188 -4.35 -11.61 3.92
C GLN A 188 -3.37 -12.25 4.90
N ILE A 189 -2.47 -13.10 4.41
CA ILE A 189 -1.41 -13.70 5.23
C ILE A 189 -0.47 -12.63 5.79
N LEU A 190 -0.01 -11.68 4.95
CA LEU A 190 0.92 -10.63 5.37
C LEU A 190 0.33 -9.74 6.48
N ILE A 191 -0.96 -9.40 6.40
CA ILE A 191 -1.60 -8.47 7.35
C ILE A 191 -2.14 -9.16 8.61
N ASN A 192 -2.48 -10.45 8.54
CA ASN A 192 -3.18 -11.15 9.63
C ASN A 192 -2.29 -12.08 10.46
N LEU A 193 -1.19 -12.60 9.89
CA LEU A 193 -0.31 -13.52 10.62
C LEU A 193 0.48 -12.75 11.69
N THR A 194 0.40 -13.21 12.93
CA THR A 194 1.01 -12.57 14.12
C THR A 194 1.75 -13.61 14.98
N GLY A 195 2.49 -13.16 16.00
CA GLY A 195 3.12 -14.04 16.99
C GLY A 195 4.61 -14.28 16.78
N ARG A 196 5.22 -15.11 17.63
CA ARG A 196 6.68 -15.36 17.61
C ARG A 196 7.17 -16.01 16.32
N ILE A 197 6.35 -16.88 15.73
CA ILE A 197 6.65 -17.53 14.44
C ILE A 197 6.83 -16.48 13.35
N ARG A 198 6.04 -15.40 13.39
CA ARG A 198 6.09 -14.30 12.43
C ARG A 198 7.49 -13.67 12.36
N ASN A 199 8.11 -13.45 13.51
CA ASN A 199 9.45 -12.85 13.61
C ASN A 199 10.53 -13.67 12.88
N VAL A 200 10.39 -15.00 12.82
CA VAL A 200 11.33 -15.89 12.12
C VAL A 200 11.14 -15.78 10.61
N ILE A 201 9.89 -15.87 10.15
CA ILE A 201 9.57 -15.84 8.71
C ILE A 201 9.74 -14.45 8.08
N ASP A 202 9.79 -13.38 8.88
CA ASP A 202 10.09 -12.02 8.42
C ASP A 202 11.52 -11.83 7.85
N THR A 203 12.34 -12.87 7.88
CA THR A 203 13.64 -12.88 7.18
C THR A 203 13.48 -13.13 5.68
N LEU A 204 12.39 -13.76 5.23
CA LEU A 204 12.19 -14.20 3.85
C LEU A 204 11.22 -13.27 3.07
N PRO A 205 11.47 -12.97 1.78
CA PRO A 205 10.47 -12.34 0.92
C PRO A 205 9.24 -13.25 0.73
N PRO A 206 8.01 -12.72 0.62
CA PRO A 206 7.61 -11.30 0.64
C PRO A 206 7.45 -10.68 2.04
N PHE A 207 7.54 -11.50 3.10
CA PHE A 207 7.32 -11.09 4.48
C PHE A 207 8.32 -10.02 4.96
N SER A 208 9.59 -10.18 4.60
CA SER A 208 10.64 -9.22 4.91
C SER A 208 10.36 -7.83 4.33
N LEU A 209 9.83 -7.77 3.10
CA LEU A 209 9.44 -6.50 2.45
C LEU A 209 8.26 -5.85 3.17
N TYR A 210 7.28 -6.65 3.60
CA TYR A 210 6.14 -6.15 4.34
C TYR A 210 6.54 -5.63 5.74
N ARG A 211 7.38 -6.37 6.47
CA ARG A 211 7.94 -5.90 7.75
C ARG A 211 8.66 -4.57 7.56
N ASP A 212 9.53 -4.47 6.57
CA ASP A 212 10.33 -3.27 6.33
C ASP A 212 9.43 -2.07 6.00
N TYR A 213 8.38 -2.27 5.20
CA TYR A 213 7.38 -1.26 4.90
C TYR A 213 6.61 -0.83 6.17
N ALA A 214 6.09 -1.78 6.93
CA ALA A 214 5.34 -1.53 8.16
C ALA A 214 6.19 -0.80 9.20
N SER A 215 7.44 -1.23 9.40
CA SER A 215 8.41 -0.60 10.30
C SER A 215 8.73 0.81 9.88
N ALA A 216 9.01 1.04 8.60
CA ALA A 216 9.39 2.36 8.10
C ALA A 216 8.25 3.37 8.30
N ARG A 217 7.03 2.97 7.93
CA ARG A 217 5.83 3.80 8.13
C ARG A 217 5.54 4.04 9.60
N PHE A 218 5.68 3.01 10.43
CA PHE A 218 5.50 3.13 11.88
C PHE A 218 6.49 4.12 12.49
N MET A 219 7.79 3.98 12.21
CA MET A 219 8.85 4.86 12.75
C MET A 219 8.68 6.30 12.30
N GLU A 220 8.35 6.53 11.02
CA GLU A 220 8.09 7.86 10.50
C GLU A 220 6.87 8.50 11.18
N THR A 221 5.74 7.78 11.24
CA THR A 221 4.51 8.31 11.86
C THR A 221 4.70 8.56 13.35
N LEU A 222 5.36 7.65 14.05
CA LEU A 222 5.71 7.81 15.46
C LEU A 222 6.64 9.01 15.67
N GLY A 223 7.69 9.15 14.87
CA GLY A 223 8.59 10.29 14.93
C GLY A 223 7.87 11.62 14.70
N LEU A 224 6.91 11.66 13.76
CA LEU A 224 6.11 12.85 13.48
C LEU A 224 5.23 13.23 14.67
N MET A 225 4.58 12.26 15.30
CA MET A 225 3.77 12.50 16.50
C MET A 225 4.63 13.05 17.64
N LEU A 226 5.79 12.43 17.88
CA LEU A 226 6.72 12.82 18.93
C LEU A 226 7.32 14.22 18.71
N THR A 227 7.64 14.61 17.47
CA THR A 227 8.10 15.99 17.16
C THR A 227 7.01 17.02 17.43
N ASN A 228 5.76 16.59 17.34
CA ASN A 228 4.56 17.40 17.54
C ASN A 228 4.06 17.34 18.99
N ASN A 229 4.96 17.04 19.95
CA ASN A 229 4.68 16.97 21.39
C ASN A 229 3.61 15.95 21.83
N ILE A 230 3.23 15.00 20.96
CA ILE A 230 2.38 13.88 21.37
C ILE A 230 3.23 12.92 22.20
N THR A 231 2.74 12.51 23.37
CA THR A 231 3.49 11.61 24.26
C THR A 231 3.69 10.23 23.62
N PHE A 232 4.81 9.57 23.91
CA PHE A 232 5.16 8.27 23.31
C PHE A 232 4.09 7.20 23.56
N LYS A 233 3.61 7.08 24.81
CA LYS A 233 2.55 6.13 25.17
C LYS A 233 1.28 6.36 24.35
N HIS A 234 0.85 7.62 24.24
CA HIS A 234 -0.36 7.98 23.52
C HIS A 234 -0.22 7.75 22.00
N ALA A 235 0.93 8.12 21.43
CA ALA A 235 1.24 7.84 20.02
C ALA A 235 1.13 6.34 19.69
N LEU A 236 1.62 5.45 20.56
CA LEU A 236 1.46 4.00 20.38
C LEU A 236 -0.02 3.59 20.38
N THR A 237 -0.84 4.14 21.27
CA THR A 237 -2.29 3.84 21.30
C THR A 237 -2.98 4.25 19.99
N ILE A 238 -2.69 5.45 19.48
CA ILE A 238 -3.24 5.96 18.20
C ILE A 238 -2.83 5.05 17.03
N LEU A 239 -1.54 4.70 16.98
CA LEU A 239 -0.98 3.86 15.93
C LEU A 239 -1.56 2.43 15.98
N GLN A 240 -1.80 1.89 17.17
CA GLN A 240 -2.37 0.54 17.32
C GLN A 240 -3.77 0.43 16.74
N ARG A 241 -4.64 1.43 17.00
CA ARG A 241 -6.04 1.43 16.54
C ARG A 241 -6.15 1.40 15.02
N ASN A 242 -5.16 1.97 14.33
CA ASN A 242 -5.13 2.08 12.87
C ASN A 242 -4.17 1.09 12.19
N ALA A 243 -3.52 0.23 12.99
CA ALA A 243 -2.55 -0.74 12.49
C ALA A 243 -3.23 -2.00 11.94
N THR A 244 -2.54 -2.68 11.03
CA THR A 244 -2.88 -4.06 10.67
C THR A 244 -2.70 -4.98 11.88
N ARG A 245 -3.35 -6.16 11.89
CA ARG A 245 -3.21 -7.11 13.00
C ARG A 245 -1.74 -7.43 13.31
N TYR A 246 -0.92 -7.58 12.26
CA TYR A 246 0.54 -7.69 12.36
C TYR A 246 1.17 -6.56 13.17
N LEU A 247 1.02 -5.31 12.73
CA LEU A 247 1.67 -4.17 13.40
C LEU A 247 1.05 -3.88 14.78
N ALA A 248 -0.26 -4.08 14.95
CA ALA A 248 -0.96 -3.93 16.21
C ALA A 248 -0.44 -4.88 17.29
N TRP A 249 -0.05 -6.11 16.92
CA TRP A 249 0.59 -7.06 17.82
C TRP A 249 1.97 -6.57 18.31
N HIS A 250 2.78 -6.01 17.41
CA HIS A 250 4.06 -5.40 17.81
C HIS A 250 3.87 -4.18 18.70
N ILE A 251 2.91 -3.31 18.39
CA ILE A 251 2.60 -2.14 19.20
C ILE A 251 2.07 -2.54 20.58
N TYR A 252 1.28 -3.61 20.68
CA TYR A 252 0.87 -4.19 21.96
C TYR A 252 2.08 -4.58 22.82
N LEU A 253 3.08 -5.27 22.22
CA LEU A 253 4.31 -5.62 22.92
C LEU A 253 5.10 -4.39 23.37
N MET A 254 5.14 -3.32 22.56
CA MET A 254 5.78 -2.05 22.94
C MET A 254 5.08 -1.43 24.16
N GLN A 255 3.75 -1.36 24.15
CA GLN A 255 2.97 -0.82 25.28
C GLN A 255 3.18 -1.65 26.55
N PHE A 256 3.21 -2.98 26.44
CA PHE A 256 3.48 -3.89 27.55
C PHE A 256 4.89 -3.68 28.16
N ARG A 257 5.91 -3.49 27.32
CA ARG A 257 7.28 -3.20 27.80
C ARG A 257 7.37 -1.84 28.50
N LEU A 258 6.68 -0.85 27.96
CA LEU A 258 6.59 0.49 28.54
C LEU A 258 5.92 0.47 29.91
N SER A 259 4.84 -0.31 30.08
CA SER A 259 4.18 -0.46 31.40
C SER A 259 5.01 -1.28 32.40
N SER A 260 5.96 -2.07 31.93
CA SER A 260 6.83 -2.92 32.77
C SER A 260 8.09 -2.20 33.28
N GLY A 261 8.21 -0.88 33.08
CA GLY A 261 9.32 -0.09 33.64
C GLY A 261 10.59 -0.03 32.79
N HIS A 262 10.56 -0.34 31.50
CA HIS A 262 11.71 -0.12 30.61
C HIS A 262 11.91 1.38 30.38
N GLU A 263 12.94 1.97 30.96
CA GLU A 263 13.23 3.41 30.87
C GLU A 263 13.75 3.83 29.48
N ASN A 264 14.41 2.92 28.75
CA ASN A 264 14.96 3.21 27.44
C ASN A 264 13.93 2.94 26.32
N ILE A 265 13.48 4.01 25.66
CA ILE A 265 12.50 3.95 24.57
C ILE A 265 13.00 3.06 23.42
N ALA A 266 14.30 2.99 23.16
CA ALA A 266 14.84 2.11 22.12
C ALA A 266 14.57 0.62 22.44
N ASP A 267 14.65 0.20 23.70
CA ASP A 267 14.39 -1.20 24.07
C ASP A 267 12.89 -1.53 24.06
N VAL A 268 12.04 -0.54 24.30
CA VAL A 268 10.60 -0.66 24.12
C VAL A 268 10.25 -1.00 22.66
N LEU A 269 10.97 -0.41 21.69
CA LEU A 269 10.73 -0.62 20.26
C LEU A 269 11.24 -1.97 19.71
N ASP A 270 12.10 -2.68 20.46
CA ASP A 270 12.81 -3.89 20.00
C ASP A 270 11.93 -5.16 19.95
N THR A 271 10.83 -5.13 19.20
CA THR A 271 9.84 -6.23 19.12
C THR A 271 10.06 -7.19 17.96
N GLY A 272 11.08 -6.93 17.12
CA GLY A 272 11.37 -7.66 15.89
C GLY A 272 10.80 -7.02 14.62
N VAL A 273 9.92 -6.02 14.73
CA VAL A 273 9.39 -5.28 13.56
C VAL A 273 10.45 -4.37 12.94
N ILE A 274 11.27 -3.72 13.78
CA ILE A 274 12.39 -2.88 13.34
C ILE A 274 13.61 -3.79 13.16
N LYS A 275 14.31 -3.67 12.03
CA LYS A 275 15.54 -4.44 11.80
C LYS A 275 16.59 -4.12 12.83
N GLN A 276 17.37 -5.13 13.22
CA GLN A 276 18.47 -4.99 14.18
C GLN A 276 19.47 -3.87 13.80
N ALA A 277 19.78 -3.71 12.50
CA ALA A 277 20.66 -2.64 12.03
C ALA A 277 20.11 -1.23 12.30
N ASP A 278 18.80 -1.03 12.12
CA ASP A 278 18.16 0.27 12.39
C ASP A 278 17.91 0.46 13.90
N MET A 279 17.67 -0.62 14.65
CA MET A 279 17.62 -0.61 16.11
C MET A 279 18.94 -0.18 16.76
N LEU A 280 20.07 -0.69 16.27
CA LEU A 280 21.38 -0.29 16.77
C LEU A 280 21.62 1.20 16.56
N ARG A 281 21.25 1.74 15.39
CA ARG A 281 21.31 3.18 15.10
C ARG A 281 20.42 3.99 16.04
N LEU A 282 19.18 3.54 16.26
CA LEU A 282 18.28 4.17 17.23
C LEU A 282 18.86 4.18 18.64
N ARG A 283 19.45 3.07 19.11
CA ARG A 283 20.09 3.00 20.43
C ARG A 283 21.25 3.99 20.57
N VAL A 284 22.07 4.13 19.52
CA VAL A 284 23.18 5.12 19.51
C VAL A 284 22.63 6.55 19.54
N MET A 285 21.57 6.84 18.78
CA MET A 285 20.97 8.18 18.71
C MET A 285 20.12 8.53 19.94
N ALA A 286 19.54 7.54 20.63
CA ALA A 286 18.74 7.70 21.84
C ALA A 286 19.55 8.20 23.04
N LYS A 287 20.89 8.02 23.03
CA LYS A 287 21.78 8.53 24.08
C LYS A 287 21.91 10.06 24.08
N GLY A 288 21.32 10.78 23.11
CA GLY A 288 21.28 12.25 23.06
C GLY A 288 19.86 12.82 22.91
N LYS A 289 19.72 14.12 22.66
CA LYS A 289 18.42 14.81 22.46
C LYS A 289 17.73 14.50 21.11
N GLY A 290 18.33 13.63 20.29
CA GLY A 290 17.96 13.42 18.88
C GLY A 290 17.08 12.21 18.57
N PHE A 291 16.56 11.48 19.56
CA PHE A 291 15.80 10.24 19.36
C PHE A 291 14.62 10.40 18.39
N THR A 292 13.84 11.46 18.56
CA THR A 292 12.69 11.76 17.70
C THR A 292 13.10 12.02 16.25
N GLN A 293 14.19 12.77 16.06
CA GLN A 293 14.74 13.06 14.72
C GLN A 293 15.33 11.81 14.08
N ALA A 294 15.91 10.92 14.88
CA ALA A 294 16.39 9.62 14.44
C ALA A 294 15.25 8.73 13.93
N LEU A 295 14.13 8.66 14.66
CA LEU A 295 12.94 7.92 14.23
C LEU A 295 12.40 8.44 12.88
N LEU A 296 12.28 9.77 12.76
CA LEU A 296 11.87 10.41 11.52
C LEU A 296 12.80 10.10 10.36
N HIS A 297 14.10 10.33 10.54
CA HIS A 297 15.10 10.17 9.50
C HIS A 297 15.20 8.70 9.06
N LEU A 298 15.28 7.76 10.01
CA LEU A 298 15.36 6.33 9.73
C LEU A 298 14.07 5.79 9.10
N GLY A 299 12.91 6.29 9.50
CA GLY A 299 11.62 5.97 8.89
C GLY A 299 11.57 6.39 7.42
N ALA A 300 11.87 7.66 7.13
CA ALA A 300 11.91 8.21 5.77
C ALA A 300 12.97 7.53 4.88
N GLN A 301 14.16 7.30 5.43
CA GLN A 301 15.24 6.60 4.73
C GLN A 301 14.86 5.15 4.44
N SER A 302 14.20 4.47 5.39
CA SER A 302 13.72 3.10 5.21
C SER A 302 12.65 3.02 4.12
N LEU A 303 11.70 3.96 4.05
CA LEU A 303 10.73 4.02 2.96
C LEU A 303 11.42 4.18 1.59
N THR A 304 12.43 5.05 1.50
CA THR A 304 13.19 5.26 0.26
C THR A 304 13.98 4.00 -0.14
N ARG A 305 14.62 3.35 0.84
CA ARG A 305 15.34 2.09 0.66
C ARG A 305 14.41 0.96 0.25
N ASN A 306 13.22 0.88 0.84
CA ASN A 306 12.20 -0.11 0.52
C ASN A 306 11.71 0.07 -0.91
N THR A 307 11.38 1.29 -1.34
CA THR A 307 11.01 1.58 -2.73
C THR A 307 12.12 1.15 -3.70
N ARG A 308 13.39 1.44 -3.37
CA ARG A 308 14.53 1.01 -4.18
C ARG A 308 14.67 -0.51 -4.24
N ASN A 309 14.50 -1.21 -3.12
CA ASN A 309 14.57 -2.66 -3.05
C ASN A 309 13.40 -3.30 -3.83
N ILE A 310 12.20 -2.74 -3.73
CA ILE A 310 11.03 -3.16 -4.51
C ILE A 310 11.30 -3.01 -6.01
N ILE A 311 11.88 -1.90 -6.47
CA ILE A 311 12.27 -1.71 -7.87
C ILE A 311 13.34 -2.72 -8.29
N LYS A 312 14.36 -2.98 -7.46
CA LYS A 312 15.39 -3.97 -7.76
C LYS A 312 14.80 -5.37 -7.89
N SER A 313 13.97 -5.79 -6.94
CA SER A 313 13.27 -7.08 -7.01
C SER A 313 12.36 -7.15 -8.23
N GLY A 314 11.64 -6.06 -8.54
CA GLY A 314 10.82 -5.95 -9.75
C GLY A 314 11.62 -6.10 -11.04
N LYS A 315 12.83 -5.53 -11.12
CA LYS A 315 13.73 -5.72 -12.27
C LYS A 315 14.24 -7.15 -12.39
N ILE A 316 14.57 -7.82 -11.28
CA ILE A 316 15.00 -9.22 -11.28
C ILE A 316 13.86 -10.12 -11.76
N ILE A 317 12.67 -9.94 -11.20
CA ILE A 317 11.46 -10.66 -11.63
C ILE A 317 11.19 -10.38 -13.11
N GLY A 318 11.27 -9.11 -13.53
CA GLY A 318 11.09 -8.72 -14.92
C GLY A 318 12.11 -9.36 -15.86
N ALA A 319 13.38 -9.44 -15.48
CA ALA A 319 14.41 -10.11 -16.27
C ALA A 319 14.15 -11.62 -16.39
N LEU A 320 13.69 -12.27 -15.32
CA LEU A 320 13.29 -13.68 -15.37
C LEU A 320 12.09 -13.89 -16.30
N VAL A 321 11.08 -13.02 -16.23
CA VAL A 321 9.92 -13.05 -17.14
C VAL A 321 10.40 -12.89 -18.58
N LEU A 322 11.26 -11.91 -18.89
CA LEU A 322 11.78 -11.72 -20.25
C LEU A 322 12.59 -12.92 -20.76
N ALA A 323 13.34 -13.60 -19.89
CA ALA A 323 14.05 -14.83 -20.26
C ALA A 323 13.08 -15.97 -20.60
N VAL A 324 11.99 -16.09 -19.84
CA VAL A 324 10.88 -17.01 -20.13
C VAL A 324 10.20 -16.63 -21.44
N ASP A 325 9.92 -15.35 -21.68
CA ASP A 325 9.31 -14.84 -22.91
C ASP A 325 10.18 -15.15 -24.13
N ALA A 326 11.48 -14.90 -24.05
CA ALA A 326 12.43 -15.21 -25.12
C ALA A 326 12.48 -16.72 -25.41
N SER A 327 12.47 -17.54 -24.36
CA SER A 327 12.41 -19.01 -24.49
C SER A 327 11.10 -19.47 -25.12
N PHE A 328 9.99 -18.83 -24.76
CA PHE A 328 8.67 -19.11 -25.31
C PHE A 328 8.57 -18.71 -26.78
N LEU A 329 9.10 -17.55 -27.16
CA LEU A 329 9.21 -17.11 -28.56
C LEU A 329 10.06 -18.07 -29.39
N ALA A 330 11.24 -18.46 -28.88
CA ALA A 330 12.09 -19.45 -29.56
C ALA A 330 11.35 -20.78 -29.73
N PHE A 331 10.68 -21.26 -28.67
CA PHE A 331 9.86 -22.47 -28.72
C PHE A 331 8.75 -22.37 -29.78
N MET A 332 8.09 -21.23 -29.93
CA MET A 332 7.09 -21.00 -30.99
C MET A 332 7.71 -21.10 -32.39
N ILE A 333 8.84 -20.43 -32.61
CA ILE A 333 9.55 -20.48 -33.90
C ILE A 333 9.97 -21.91 -34.25
N PHE A 334 10.58 -22.63 -33.30
CA PHE A 334 10.97 -24.03 -33.49
C PHE A 334 9.78 -24.93 -33.78
N SER A 335 8.64 -24.69 -33.13
CA SER A 335 7.41 -25.45 -33.36
C SER A 335 6.85 -25.22 -34.75
N VAL A 336 6.80 -23.97 -35.21
CA VAL A 336 6.33 -23.65 -36.57
C VAL A 336 7.24 -24.27 -37.64
N TYR A 337 8.57 -24.15 -37.48
CA TYR A 337 9.53 -24.74 -38.41
C TYR A 337 9.48 -26.28 -38.40
N GLY A 338 9.40 -26.89 -37.21
CA GLY A 338 9.32 -28.33 -37.05
C GLY A 338 8.09 -28.93 -37.70
N VAL A 339 6.91 -28.34 -37.48
CA VAL A 339 5.67 -28.79 -38.14
C VAL A 339 5.75 -28.53 -39.65
N GLY A 340 6.19 -27.34 -40.07
CA GLY A 340 6.28 -26.97 -41.49
C GLY A 340 7.19 -27.90 -42.29
N SER A 341 8.37 -28.23 -41.75
CA SER A 341 9.32 -29.17 -42.39
C SER A 341 8.75 -30.59 -42.47
N TYR A 342 8.10 -31.08 -41.40
CA TYR A 342 7.46 -32.39 -41.39
C TYR A 342 6.28 -32.50 -42.37
N VAL A 343 5.50 -31.43 -42.50
CA VAL A 343 4.39 -31.37 -43.47
C VAL A 343 4.91 -31.31 -44.90
N GLY A 344 6.02 -30.59 -45.14
CA GLY A 344 6.65 -30.45 -46.45
C GLY A 344 7.52 -31.63 -46.90
N SER A 345 7.94 -32.51 -45.98
CA SER A 345 8.59 -33.77 -46.35
C SER A 345 7.53 -34.74 -46.87
N PHE A 346 7.54 -34.93 -48.20
CA PHE A 346 6.79 -35.95 -48.93
C PHE A 346 7.43 -37.32 -48.78
#